data_AF-A0A1H6FB55-F1
#
_entry.id   AF-A0A1H6FB55-F1
#
_cell.length_a   1.000
_cell.length_b   1.000
_cell.length_c   1.000
_cell.angle_alpha   90.00
_cell.angle_beta   90.00
_cell.angle_gamma   90.00
#
_symmetry.space_group_name_H-M   'P 1'
#
loop_
_entity.id
_entity.type
_entity.pdbx_description
1 polymer ?
#
loop_
_entity_poly.entity_id
_entity_poly.type
_entity_poly.pdbx_seq_one_letter_code
_entity_poly.pdbx_strand_id
1 'polypeptide(L)'
;MKLRYKPLNAVITLIFTISMYSAIFAQTPPQPTIDGCSGLDTGDSCSFVTPNGTESGFCTMADTVLFCAPNPASSAGVTATAVPDDIGTMIGTTGGSLPDTGQTYCYDANGSATTCPVSGAAFYGQDAQYQGNTLNYTNNGDGTVSDNISGLMWQQTTDINGDGVINSSDKLSLGNAQSYCESLNQGGHSDWWLPDIKQMYSLIDFDGQDVSSYSGTDTSGLIPFIDTQYFTFGYGDTTADERIIDAQYASSTQYVSTTMNGDTTMFGVNFADGRIKGYGIALHGQDKTFYVQCVRGNSAYGQNSFTDNGDATISDKASGLMWAQNDNGSGLSWEDALAWVTQQNAAAYLGYSDWRLPNIKELQSLVDYTRSPDTTGSAAIDPLFNASAISNEAGQSDYAYYWSSTTHINSGPVPGANAAYISFGRAIGSMNSGSTWIDVHGAGAQRSDPKTGDAADYPQSHGPQGDAQRVFNYTRLVRTDGGIDSSQCAVFNATTTPQLNLPCVDVSGTLYSVGMNMVNATDLLFAVDASSLQALNTTAGGDCAAFPYGSQSRLRLNCVDVDGSKLWAELTYIPGITDIEFELVDYGSH
;
A
#
# COMPACT_ATOMS: atom_id res chain seq x y z
N MET A 1 -35.32 14.50 -77.42
CA MET A 1 -34.78 15.47 -78.39
C MET A 1 -34.58 16.80 -77.68
N LYS A 2 -33.35 17.34 -77.79
CA LYS A 2 -32.81 18.68 -77.47
C LYS A 2 -33.75 19.81 -76.99
N LEU A 3 -33.27 20.52 -75.93
CA LEU A 3 -33.01 21.99 -75.79
C LEU A 3 -34.25 22.95 -75.92
N ARG A 4 -34.41 24.10 -75.25
CA ARG A 4 -33.65 25.00 -74.36
C ARG A 4 -34.58 26.20 -73.99
N TYR A 5 -34.39 26.78 -72.78
CA TYR A 5 -34.43 28.24 -72.41
C TYR A 5 -35.80 28.97 -72.44
N LYS A 6 -36.20 29.92 -71.57
CA LYS A 6 -35.70 30.78 -70.44
C LYS A 6 -36.98 31.57 -69.93
N PRO A 7 -36.97 32.55 -68.98
CA PRO A 7 -36.23 32.77 -67.72
C PRO A 7 -37.07 33.35 -66.50
N LEU A 8 -36.39 33.50 -65.34
CA LEU A 8 -36.55 34.45 -64.18
C LEU A 8 -37.92 34.51 -63.42
N ASN A 9 -38.03 34.49 -62.09
CA ASN A 9 -37.22 35.11 -61.02
C ASN A 9 -37.48 34.48 -59.62
N ALA A 10 -36.43 34.45 -58.78
CA ALA A 10 -36.31 34.50 -57.30
C ALA A 10 -37.44 33.91 -56.41
N VAL A 11 -37.16 33.13 -55.36
CA VAL A 11 -36.42 33.51 -54.15
C VAL A 11 -35.70 32.31 -53.52
N ILE A 12 -34.55 32.62 -52.93
CA ILE A 12 -33.54 31.80 -52.29
C ILE A 12 -34.03 31.21 -50.96
N THR A 13 -33.88 29.88 -50.77
CA THR A 13 -33.31 29.31 -49.52
C THR A 13 -32.50 28.07 -49.90
N LEU A 14 -31.21 28.17 -49.65
CA LEU A 14 -30.16 27.21 -49.99
C LEU A 14 -29.97 26.20 -48.84
N ILE A 15 -29.16 25.17 -49.06
CA ILE A 15 -29.57 23.78 -48.94
C ILE A 15 -28.61 23.04 -47.98
N PHE A 16 -28.93 21.79 -47.66
CA PHE A 16 -28.05 20.61 -47.49
C PHE A 16 -28.10 19.89 -46.14
N THR A 17 -28.33 18.59 -46.32
CA THR A 17 -28.18 17.44 -45.42
C THR A 17 -26.89 17.46 -44.60
N ILE A 18 -26.98 17.09 -43.32
CA ILE A 18 -25.84 16.75 -42.47
C ILE A 18 -26.09 15.36 -41.85
N SER A 19 -25.15 14.46 -42.13
CA SER A 19 -24.79 13.32 -41.27
C SER A 19 -23.78 13.84 -40.26
N MET A 20 -23.96 13.64 -38.94
CA MET A 20 -22.87 13.83 -37.96
C MET A 20 -23.11 13.11 -36.62
N TYR A 21 -22.14 12.26 -36.31
CA TYR A 21 -21.58 11.89 -35.01
C TYR A 21 -22.09 12.60 -33.76
N SER A 22 -22.38 11.79 -32.74
CA SER A 22 -22.46 12.19 -31.33
C SER A 22 -21.08 12.59 -30.80
N ALA A 23 -20.95 13.82 -30.30
CA ALA A 23 -19.80 14.29 -29.53
C ALA A 23 -20.23 14.46 -28.06
N ILE A 24 -19.53 13.76 -27.16
CA ILE A 24 -19.58 13.99 -25.70
C ILE A 24 -18.60 15.12 -25.41
N PHE A 25 -19.05 16.18 -24.73
CA PHE A 25 -18.23 17.33 -24.37
C PHE A 25 -17.28 16.98 -23.22
N ALA A 26 -15.97 17.00 -23.48
CA ALA A 26 -14.99 17.32 -22.44
C ALA A 26 -15.15 18.82 -22.12
N GLN A 27 -15.41 19.17 -20.85
CA GLN A 27 -15.47 20.59 -20.47
C GLN A 27 -14.05 21.17 -20.50
N THR A 28 -13.83 22.15 -21.38
CA THR A 28 -12.60 22.94 -21.43
C THR A 28 -12.40 23.67 -20.10
N PRO A 29 -11.17 23.71 -19.54
CA PRO A 29 -10.88 24.47 -18.31
C PRO A 29 -11.36 25.93 -18.39
N PRO A 30 -11.82 26.55 -17.28
CA PRO A 30 -12.29 27.92 -17.28
C PRO A 30 -11.19 28.91 -17.73
N GLN A 31 -11.54 29.89 -18.57
CA GLN A 31 -10.58 30.85 -19.14
C GLN A 31 -9.66 31.54 -18.11
N PRO A 32 -10.11 31.96 -16.91
CA PRO A 32 -9.22 32.56 -15.92
C PRO A 32 -8.08 31.64 -15.46
N THR A 33 -8.32 30.32 -15.46
CA THR A 33 -7.28 29.32 -15.12
C THR A 33 -6.27 29.16 -16.25
N ILE A 34 -6.72 29.24 -17.51
CA ILE A 34 -5.85 29.21 -18.69
C ILE A 34 -4.98 30.48 -18.72
N ASP A 35 -5.59 31.64 -18.48
CA ASP A 35 -4.89 32.93 -18.44
C ASP A 35 -3.84 32.95 -17.31
N GLY A 36 -4.12 32.30 -16.17
CA GLY A 36 -3.19 32.13 -15.06
C GLY A 36 -1.89 31.40 -15.42
N CYS A 37 -1.88 30.65 -16.51
CA CYS A 37 -0.71 29.92 -17.04
C CYS A 37 -0.18 30.47 -18.37
N SER A 38 -0.65 31.65 -18.79
CA SER A 38 -0.19 32.26 -20.04
C SER A 38 1.29 32.64 -19.96
N GLY A 39 2.14 31.94 -20.72
CA GLY A 39 3.58 32.19 -20.78
C GLY A 39 4.39 31.46 -19.71
N LEU A 40 3.78 30.47 -19.05
CA LEU A 40 4.40 29.56 -18.08
C LEU A 40 4.46 28.13 -18.65
N ASP A 41 5.32 27.29 -18.10
CA ASP A 41 5.45 25.87 -18.45
C ASP A 41 4.69 24.97 -17.44
N THR A 42 4.46 23.70 -17.79
CA THR A 42 3.86 22.73 -16.86
C THR A 42 4.69 22.61 -15.58
N GLY A 43 4.04 22.72 -14.42
CA GLY A 43 4.69 22.69 -13.11
C GLY A 43 5.11 24.06 -12.56
N ASP A 44 5.02 25.13 -13.36
CA ASP A 44 5.27 26.49 -12.87
C ASP A 44 4.15 26.95 -11.93
N SER A 45 4.53 27.73 -10.91
CA SER A 45 3.58 28.36 -10.00
C SER A 45 2.74 29.41 -10.74
N CYS A 46 1.44 29.40 -10.54
CA CYS A 46 0.48 30.29 -11.19
C CYS A 46 -0.55 30.84 -10.19
N SER A 47 -1.29 31.86 -10.60
CA SER A 47 -2.44 32.36 -9.83
C SER A 47 -3.50 32.93 -10.75
N PHE A 48 -4.76 32.89 -10.32
CA PHE A 48 -5.89 33.45 -11.07
C PHE A 48 -6.95 34.02 -10.12
N VAL A 49 -7.79 34.92 -10.62
CA VAL A 49 -8.81 35.60 -9.82
C VAL A 49 -10.15 34.89 -9.93
N THR A 50 -10.74 34.57 -8.78
CA THR A 50 -12.12 34.09 -8.64
C THR A 50 -12.99 35.17 -8.00
N PRO A 51 -14.34 35.04 -8.02
CA PRO A 51 -15.22 35.92 -7.28
C PRO A 51 -14.94 35.98 -5.76
N ASN A 52 -14.25 34.98 -5.21
CA ASN A 52 -13.94 34.84 -3.79
C ASN A 52 -12.51 35.29 -3.42
N GLY A 53 -11.69 35.68 -4.40
CA GLY A 53 -10.31 36.11 -4.18
C GLY A 53 -9.33 35.56 -5.23
N THR A 54 -8.04 35.86 -5.05
CA THR A 54 -6.98 35.29 -5.87
C THR A 54 -6.63 33.91 -5.34
N GLU A 55 -6.70 32.89 -6.21
CA GLU A 55 -6.28 31.52 -5.93
C GLU A 55 -4.90 31.27 -6.56
N SER A 56 -4.06 30.50 -5.86
CA SER A 56 -2.72 30.12 -6.31
C SER A 56 -2.65 28.62 -6.57
N GLY A 57 -1.79 28.21 -7.50
CA GLY A 57 -1.71 26.82 -7.95
C GLY A 57 -0.50 26.53 -8.83
N PHE A 58 -0.57 25.45 -9.59
CA PHE A 58 0.45 25.05 -10.56
C PHE A 58 -0.13 24.79 -11.96
N CYS A 59 0.65 25.14 -12.98
CA CYS A 59 0.25 24.94 -14.38
C CYS A 59 0.22 23.46 -14.73
N THR A 60 -0.96 22.97 -15.10
CA THR A 60 -1.25 21.57 -15.39
C THR A 60 -1.86 21.45 -16.79
N MET A 61 -1.56 20.36 -17.50
CA MET A 61 -2.11 20.07 -18.83
C MET A 61 -3.41 19.27 -18.71
N ALA A 62 -4.48 19.75 -19.34
CA ALA A 62 -5.65 18.95 -19.68
C ALA A 62 -5.80 18.95 -21.21
N ASP A 63 -5.75 17.77 -21.81
CA ASP A 63 -5.65 17.58 -23.26
C ASP A 63 -4.47 18.37 -23.87
N THR A 64 -4.76 19.46 -24.58
CA THR A 64 -3.77 20.35 -25.23
C THR A 64 -3.76 21.76 -24.63
N VAL A 65 -4.38 21.96 -23.47
CA VAL A 65 -4.52 23.29 -22.84
C VAL A 65 -3.85 23.28 -21.47
N LEU A 66 -2.93 24.23 -21.28
CA LEU A 66 -2.27 24.49 -20.01
C LEU A 66 -3.14 25.44 -19.17
N PHE A 67 -3.42 25.07 -17.92
CA PHE A 67 -4.24 25.86 -17.01
C PHE A 67 -3.75 25.75 -15.56
N CYS A 68 -4.07 26.77 -14.75
CA CYS A 68 -3.66 26.86 -13.37
C CYS A 68 -4.58 26.03 -12.47
N ALA A 69 -4.07 24.92 -11.93
CA ALA A 69 -4.78 24.05 -10.99
C ALA A 69 -4.53 24.54 -9.55
N PRO A 70 -5.57 24.91 -8.78
CA PRO A 70 -5.40 25.47 -7.44
C PRO A 70 -4.81 24.46 -6.45
N ASN A 71 -4.02 24.96 -5.48
CA ASN A 71 -3.49 24.13 -4.40
C ASN A 71 -4.63 23.52 -3.57
N PRO A 72 -4.57 22.22 -3.20
CA PRO A 72 -5.54 21.65 -2.29
C PRO A 72 -5.43 22.35 -0.92
N ALA A 73 -6.50 23.06 -0.56
CA ALA A 73 -6.79 23.80 0.67
C ALA A 73 -6.37 25.28 0.76
N SER A 74 -7.22 26.16 0.21
CA SER A 74 -7.41 27.55 0.64
C SER A 74 -8.87 27.76 1.08
N SER A 75 -9.18 27.46 2.34
CA SER A 75 -10.31 28.13 3.01
C SER A 75 -9.85 28.64 4.38
N ALA A 76 -9.26 29.83 4.35
CA ALA A 76 -8.94 30.58 5.54
C ALA A 76 -10.23 31.19 6.12
N GLY A 77 -10.45 31.02 7.42
CA GLY A 77 -11.25 31.98 8.19
C GLY A 77 -12.08 31.46 9.35
N VAL A 78 -11.49 30.83 10.37
CA VAL A 78 -12.01 30.92 11.75
C VAL A 78 -10.84 30.94 12.74
N THR A 79 -10.82 31.95 13.60
CA THR A 79 -9.87 32.15 14.70
C THR A 79 -9.97 31.02 15.73
N ALA A 80 -8.85 30.34 15.98
CA ALA A 80 -8.71 29.34 17.03
C ALA A 80 -8.87 29.99 18.42
N THR A 81 -9.93 29.61 19.12
CA THR A 81 -9.97 29.67 20.59
C THR A 81 -9.73 28.25 21.09
N ALA A 82 -8.83 28.12 22.07
CA ALA A 82 -8.39 26.86 22.64
C ALA A 82 -9.58 25.98 23.06
N VAL A 83 -9.61 24.74 22.58
CA VAL A 83 -10.48 23.66 23.06
C VAL A 83 -9.58 22.55 23.64
N PRO A 84 -9.94 21.93 24.78
CA PRO A 84 -9.07 21.02 25.53
C PRO A 84 -8.83 19.66 24.85
N ASP A 85 -7.68 19.07 25.18
CA ASP A 85 -7.03 17.81 24.76
C ASP A 85 -7.80 16.49 25.03
N ASP A 86 -9.12 16.42 24.78
CA ASP A 86 -9.82 15.14 24.99
C ASP A 86 -11.01 14.92 24.03
N ILE A 87 -10.69 14.76 22.73
CA ILE A 87 -11.50 14.11 21.68
C ILE A 87 -10.51 13.59 20.62
N GLY A 88 -10.42 12.32 20.24
CA GLY A 88 -11.17 11.14 20.62
C GLY A 88 -10.61 9.90 19.93
N THR A 89 -10.72 8.77 20.60
CA THR A 89 -10.71 7.44 19.98
C THR A 89 -11.88 7.39 18.99
N MET A 90 -11.61 7.53 17.69
CA MET A 90 -12.64 7.41 16.65
C MET A 90 -12.75 5.95 16.20
N ILE A 91 -13.96 5.43 16.30
CA ILE A 91 -14.41 4.14 15.78
C ILE A 91 -14.42 4.22 14.25
N GLY A 92 -13.65 3.33 13.61
CA GLY A 92 -13.45 3.26 12.16
C GLY A 92 -11.99 3.48 11.75
N THR A 93 -11.06 2.71 12.30
CA THR A 93 -9.67 2.70 11.85
C THR A 93 -9.57 2.00 10.50
N THR A 94 -9.33 2.76 9.43
CA THR A 94 -8.63 2.22 8.24
C THR A 94 -7.13 2.01 8.51
N GLY A 95 -6.64 2.39 9.70
CA GLY A 95 -5.28 2.16 10.17
C GLY A 95 -5.07 0.70 10.58
N GLY A 96 -4.34 -0.04 9.74
CA GLY A 96 -4.07 -1.47 9.90
C GLY A 96 -3.63 -2.14 8.58
N SER A 97 -3.98 -1.52 7.46
CA SER A 97 -3.59 -1.99 6.12
C SER A 97 -2.09 -1.86 5.86
N LEU A 98 -1.55 -2.77 5.06
CA LEU A 98 -0.15 -2.69 4.62
C LEU A 98 -0.03 -1.64 3.51
N PRO A 99 0.89 -0.66 3.61
CA PRO A 99 1.23 0.21 2.50
C PRO A 99 1.83 -0.60 1.36
N ASP A 100 1.55 -0.16 0.14
CA ASP A 100 2.13 -0.72 -1.07
C ASP A 100 3.62 -0.38 -1.18
N THR A 101 4.31 -1.02 -2.11
CA THR A 101 5.76 -0.84 -2.29
C THR A 101 6.11 0.48 -2.95
N GLY A 102 5.18 1.11 -3.66
CA GLY A 102 5.42 2.31 -4.46
C GLY A 102 5.98 2.02 -5.86
N GLN A 103 6.24 0.76 -6.22
CA GLN A 103 6.86 0.41 -7.49
C GLN A 103 5.96 0.76 -8.69
N THR A 104 6.41 1.69 -9.54
CA THR A 104 5.60 2.20 -10.66
C THR A 104 5.88 1.53 -12.01
N TYR A 105 7.02 0.85 -12.15
CA TYR A 105 7.45 0.24 -13.42
C TYR A 105 7.55 -1.27 -13.34
N CYS A 106 7.28 -1.92 -14.48
CA CYS A 106 7.68 -3.29 -14.73
C CYS A 106 9.04 -3.34 -15.41
N TYR A 107 9.73 -4.48 -15.29
CA TYR A 107 11.06 -4.67 -15.85
C TYR A 107 11.14 -5.96 -16.65
N ASP A 108 11.86 -5.92 -17.76
CA ASP A 108 12.06 -7.09 -18.62
C ASP A 108 13.19 -8.02 -18.12
N ALA A 109 13.44 -9.11 -18.86
CA ALA A 109 14.50 -10.08 -18.57
C ALA A 109 15.90 -9.46 -18.52
N ASN A 110 16.10 -8.34 -19.22
CA ASN A 110 17.35 -7.58 -19.25
C ASN A 110 17.33 -6.47 -18.21
N GLY A 111 16.42 -6.49 -17.23
CA GLY A 111 16.31 -5.49 -16.17
C GLY A 111 16.05 -4.06 -16.64
N SER A 112 15.56 -3.87 -17.86
CA SER A 112 15.19 -2.56 -18.39
C SER A 112 13.75 -2.22 -18.01
N ALA A 113 13.52 -1.00 -17.56
CA ALA A 113 12.16 -0.51 -17.27
C ALA A 113 11.33 -0.50 -18.55
N THR A 114 10.09 -0.97 -18.46
CA THR A 114 9.17 -1.11 -19.60
C THR A 114 7.73 -0.92 -19.14
N THR A 115 6.82 -0.76 -20.11
CA THR A 115 5.39 -0.89 -19.84
C THR A 115 5.09 -2.30 -19.37
N CYS A 116 4.20 -2.43 -18.39
CA CYS A 116 3.88 -3.73 -17.85
C CYS A 116 3.36 -4.72 -18.91
N PRO A 117 3.84 -5.97 -18.88
CA PRO A 117 3.46 -6.98 -19.87
C PRO A 117 1.97 -7.30 -19.77
N VAL A 118 1.37 -7.64 -20.91
CA VAL A 118 -0.03 -8.08 -20.98
C VAL A 118 -0.18 -9.53 -20.48
N SER A 119 -1.39 -9.91 -20.08
CA SER A 119 -1.68 -11.27 -19.63
C SER A 119 -1.23 -12.33 -20.65
N GLY A 120 -0.53 -13.37 -20.16
CA GLY A 120 0.03 -14.44 -20.98
C GLY A 120 1.41 -14.15 -21.58
N ALA A 121 1.94 -12.94 -21.44
CA ALA A 121 3.33 -12.63 -21.80
C ALA A 121 4.30 -13.00 -20.65
N ALA A 122 5.58 -13.16 -21.00
CA ALA A 122 6.66 -13.34 -20.04
C ALA A 122 6.66 -12.18 -19.02
N PHE A 123 6.99 -12.51 -17.77
CA PHE A 123 7.02 -11.57 -16.65
C PHE A 123 5.69 -10.85 -16.33
N TYR A 124 4.53 -11.40 -16.74
CA TYR A 124 3.21 -10.94 -16.30
C TYR A 124 2.95 -11.27 -14.83
N GLY A 125 2.50 -10.28 -14.05
CA GLY A 125 2.21 -10.38 -12.61
C GLY A 125 3.26 -9.71 -11.71
N GLN A 126 4.03 -8.74 -12.22
CA GLN A 126 4.95 -7.95 -11.38
C GLN A 126 4.19 -7.01 -10.45
N ASP A 127 4.89 -6.47 -9.45
CA ASP A 127 4.33 -5.57 -8.43
C ASP A 127 3.51 -4.42 -9.02
N ALA A 128 4.10 -3.66 -9.94
CA ALA A 128 3.46 -2.53 -10.63
C ALA A 128 2.19 -2.88 -11.43
N GLN A 129 1.83 -4.16 -11.56
CA GLN A 129 0.58 -4.59 -12.20
C GLN A 129 -0.59 -4.71 -11.24
N TYR A 130 -0.33 -4.65 -9.94
CA TYR A 130 -1.33 -4.70 -8.89
C TYR A 130 -1.35 -3.36 -8.17
N GLN A 131 -2.55 -2.88 -7.85
CA GLN A 131 -2.72 -1.66 -7.08
C GLN A 131 -2.96 -2.03 -5.63
N GLY A 132 -1.99 -1.74 -4.77
CA GLY A 132 -2.13 -1.82 -3.32
C GLY A 132 -2.58 -0.50 -2.70
N ASN A 133 -2.39 -0.39 -1.38
CA ASN A 133 -2.62 0.85 -0.65
C ASN A 133 -1.46 1.82 -0.91
N THR A 134 -1.60 2.69 -1.92
CA THR A 134 -0.57 3.67 -2.30
C THR A 134 -0.05 4.44 -1.09
N LEU A 135 1.28 4.64 -1.04
CA LEU A 135 1.94 5.45 -0.01
C LEU A 135 1.24 6.80 0.13
N ASN A 136 0.83 7.15 1.34
CA ASN A 136 0.04 8.34 1.61
C ASN A 136 0.45 8.96 2.93
N TYR A 137 1.12 10.10 2.84
CA TYR A 137 1.67 10.82 3.97
C TYR A 137 1.04 12.20 4.13
N THR A 138 1.02 12.71 5.36
CA THR A 138 0.65 14.09 5.66
C THR A 138 1.76 14.72 6.50
N ASN A 139 2.41 15.73 5.96
CA ASN A 139 3.31 16.58 6.74
C ASN A 139 2.45 17.50 7.63
N ASN A 140 2.59 17.36 8.95
CA ASN A 140 1.76 18.09 9.92
C ASN A 140 2.27 19.52 10.18
N GLY A 141 3.42 19.90 9.61
CA GLY A 141 3.99 21.24 9.72
C GLY A 141 4.66 21.55 11.06
N ASP A 142 4.82 20.54 11.93
CA ASP A 142 5.39 20.63 13.28
C ASP A 142 6.61 19.71 13.49
N GLY A 143 7.19 19.24 12.38
CA GLY A 143 8.29 18.28 12.36
C GLY A 143 7.84 16.82 12.48
N THR A 144 6.55 16.53 12.30
CA THR A 144 6.01 15.17 12.24
C THR A 144 5.32 14.86 10.92
N VAL A 145 5.28 13.58 10.54
CA VAL A 145 4.63 13.06 9.34
C VAL A 145 3.67 11.94 9.72
N SER A 146 2.39 12.08 9.36
CA SER A 146 1.39 11.02 9.52
C SER A 146 1.40 10.09 8.31
N ASP A 147 1.47 8.78 8.54
CA ASP A 147 1.23 7.73 7.53
C ASP A 147 -0.24 7.33 7.59
N ASN A 148 -0.99 7.73 6.57
CA ASN A 148 -2.44 7.56 6.49
C ASN A 148 -2.87 6.12 6.21
N ILE A 149 -1.93 5.23 5.82
CA ILE A 149 -2.20 3.81 5.57
C ILE A 149 -1.93 2.98 6.83
N SER A 150 -0.76 3.13 7.43
CA SER A 150 -0.40 2.36 8.63
C SER A 150 -1.08 2.90 9.90
N GLY A 151 -1.48 4.17 9.91
CA GLY A 151 -1.94 4.86 11.12
C GLY A 151 -0.80 5.19 12.09
N LEU A 152 0.45 5.09 11.63
CA LEU A 152 1.64 5.52 12.36
C LEU A 152 1.88 7.02 12.12
N MET A 153 2.53 7.66 13.09
CA MET A 153 3.07 9.01 12.94
C MET A 153 4.55 9.00 13.27
N TRP A 154 5.33 9.67 12.47
CA TRP A 154 6.79 9.60 12.44
C TRP A 154 7.40 10.97 12.73
N GLN A 155 8.60 10.99 13.30
CA GLN A 155 9.43 12.21 13.17
C GLN A 155 9.66 12.49 11.68
N GLN A 156 9.81 13.74 11.30
CA GLN A 156 10.10 14.08 9.91
C GLN A 156 11.59 13.88 9.55
N THR A 157 12.47 14.00 10.54
CA THR A 157 13.92 14.03 10.33
C THR A 157 14.70 13.16 11.29
N THR A 158 15.85 12.66 10.82
CA THR A 158 16.86 11.98 11.60
C THR A 158 18.01 12.89 12.03
N ASP A 159 17.99 14.18 11.70
CA ASP A 159 18.89 15.20 12.27
C ASP A 159 18.50 15.43 13.74
N ILE A 160 19.05 14.60 14.63
CA ILE A 160 18.74 14.63 16.06
C ILE A 160 19.46 15.77 16.79
N ASN A 161 20.46 16.39 16.14
CA ASN A 161 21.26 17.46 16.73
C ASN A 161 20.79 18.88 16.31
N GLY A 162 20.04 18.97 15.22
CA GLY A 162 19.39 20.19 14.72
C GLY A 162 20.30 21.15 13.96
N ASP A 163 21.44 20.69 13.45
CA ASP A 163 22.38 21.51 12.66
C ASP A 163 22.01 21.63 11.18
N GLY A 164 20.99 20.90 10.73
CA GLY A 164 20.50 20.85 9.36
C GLY A 164 21.27 19.89 8.45
N VAL A 165 22.15 19.05 8.99
CA VAL A 165 23.00 18.12 8.24
C VAL A 165 22.93 16.72 8.83
N ILE A 166 22.23 15.80 8.16
CA ILE A 166 22.17 14.39 8.57
C ILE A 166 23.51 13.70 8.26
N ASN A 167 24.26 13.35 9.30
CA ASN A 167 25.58 12.74 9.18
C ASN A 167 25.90 11.75 10.34
N SER A 168 27.16 11.34 10.46
CA SER A 168 27.61 10.40 11.49
C SER A 168 27.31 10.86 12.93
N SER A 169 27.20 12.18 13.17
CA SER A 169 26.88 12.79 14.47
C SER A 169 25.43 12.59 14.90
N ASP A 170 24.54 12.20 13.96
CA ASP A 170 23.13 11.94 14.23
C ASP A 170 22.83 10.48 14.56
N LYS A 171 23.87 9.65 14.61
CA LYS A 171 23.74 8.23 14.87
C LYS A 171 23.87 7.91 16.35
N LEU A 172 23.01 7.02 16.84
CA LEU A 172 23.03 6.56 18.23
C LEU A 172 23.25 5.05 18.29
N SER A 173 23.85 4.57 19.38
CA SER A 173 23.84 3.14 19.70
C SER A 173 22.40 2.69 19.99
N LEU A 174 22.11 1.38 19.86
CA LEU A 174 20.75 0.87 20.02
C LEU A 174 20.09 1.29 21.35
N GLY A 175 20.83 1.20 22.47
CA GLY A 175 20.31 1.61 23.79
C GLY A 175 20.05 3.12 23.89
N ASN A 176 20.91 3.94 23.27
CA ASN A 176 20.72 5.39 23.22
C ASN A 176 19.58 5.77 22.27
N ALA A 177 19.39 5.05 21.17
CA ALA A 177 18.28 5.25 20.23
C ALA A 177 16.93 5.02 20.91
N GLN A 178 16.81 3.93 21.69
CA GLN A 178 15.62 3.67 22.49
C GLN A 178 15.36 4.79 23.51
N SER A 179 16.39 5.17 24.27
CA SER A 179 16.27 6.24 25.29
C SER A 179 15.91 7.59 24.66
N TYR A 180 16.47 7.89 23.49
CA TYR A 180 16.15 9.09 22.72
C TYR A 180 14.67 9.13 22.37
N CYS A 181 14.13 8.08 21.74
CA CYS A 181 12.72 8.04 21.37
C CYS A 181 11.79 8.14 22.59
N GLU A 182 12.07 7.42 23.68
CA GLU A 182 11.26 7.48 24.90
C GLU A 182 11.26 8.87 25.57
N SER A 183 12.31 9.67 25.34
CA SER A 183 12.45 11.03 25.89
C SER A 183 11.97 12.14 24.96
N LEU A 184 11.65 11.80 23.71
CA LEU A 184 11.36 12.74 22.65
C LEU A 184 10.06 13.51 22.95
N ASN A 185 10.11 14.83 22.78
CA ASN A 185 8.93 15.69 22.79
C ASN A 185 8.89 16.53 21.50
N GLN A 186 8.11 16.07 20.53
CA GLN A 186 8.02 16.66 19.18
C GLN A 186 6.56 16.67 18.72
N GLY A 187 6.16 17.73 18.00
CA GLY A 187 4.76 17.91 17.57
C GLY A 187 3.76 18.00 18.72
N GLY A 188 4.20 18.35 19.94
CA GLY A 188 3.35 18.32 21.14
C GLY A 188 3.10 16.92 21.72
N HIS A 189 3.85 15.91 21.26
CA HIS A 189 3.69 14.52 21.66
C HIS A 189 4.90 13.98 22.42
N SER A 190 4.67 13.14 23.43
CA SER A 190 5.70 12.56 24.31
C SER A 190 5.58 11.04 24.47
N ASP A 191 4.82 10.39 23.59
CA ASP A 191 4.52 8.96 23.55
C ASP A 191 5.23 8.26 22.39
N TRP A 192 6.46 8.70 22.10
CA TRP A 192 7.29 8.18 21.01
C TRP A 192 8.04 6.91 21.43
N TRP A 193 8.28 6.01 20.47
CA TRP A 193 9.09 4.81 20.65
C TRP A 193 10.00 4.53 19.45
N LEU A 194 10.99 3.66 19.67
CA LEU A 194 11.83 3.12 18.58
C LEU A 194 11.01 2.07 17.81
N PRO A 195 10.73 2.27 16.51
CA PRO A 195 9.90 1.36 15.72
C PRO A 195 10.46 -0.06 15.72
N ASP A 196 9.57 -1.06 15.65
CA ASP A 196 9.99 -2.40 15.25
C ASP A 196 10.32 -2.44 13.75
N ILE A 197 10.87 -3.57 13.28
CA ILE A 197 11.30 -3.68 11.89
C ILE A 197 10.13 -3.68 10.90
N LYS A 198 8.94 -4.18 11.27
CA LYS A 198 7.75 -4.12 10.40
C LYS A 198 7.29 -2.68 10.25
N GLN A 199 7.24 -1.93 11.35
CA GLN A 199 6.95 -0.49 11.35
C GLN A 199 7.97 0.28 10.51
N MET A 200 9.28 0.11 10.74
CA MET A 200 10.32 0.82 9.96
C MET A 200 10.25 0.48 8.47
N TYR A 201 9.96 -0.78 8.13
CA TYR A 201 9.85 -1.22 6.75
C TYR A 201 8.61 -0.68 6.03
N SER A 202 7.59 -0.18 6.76
CA SER A 202 6.40 0.41 6.14
C SER A 202 6.74 1.64 5.28
N LEU A 203 7.81 2.37 5.65
CA LEU A 203 8.29 3.58 4.98
C LEU A 203 9.05 3.31 3.68
N ILE A 204 9.45 2.07 3.41
CA ILE A 204 10.30 1.79 2.24
C ILE A 204 9.53 2.07 0.93
N ASP A 205 10.15 2.79 0.02
CA ASP A 205 9.66 3.07 -1.33
C ASP A 205 10.55 2.37 -2.36
N PHE A 206 10.00 1.41 -3.10
CA PHE A 206 10.71 0.56 -4.06
C PHE A 206 10.95 1.20 -5.43
N ASP A 207 10.58 2.46 -5.64
CA ASP A 207 11.10 3.29 -6.73
C ASP A 207 12.48 3.91 -6.39
N GLY A 208 13.00 3.67 -5.19
CA GLY A 208 14.38 3.97 -4.80
C GLY A 208 15.43 3.13 -5.53
N GLN A 209 16.70 3.53 -5.42
CA GLN A 209 17.83 2.91 -6.12
C GLN A 209 18.92 2.44 -5.16
N ASP A 210 19.28 1.15 -5.23
CA ASP A 210 20.35 0.57 -4.42
C ASP A 210 21.73 1.10 -4.86
N VAL A 211 22.36 1.86 -3.97
CA VAL A 211 23.67 2.49 -4.18
C VAL A 211 24.85 1.61 -3.76
N SER A 212 24.64 0.32 -3.44
CA SER A 212 25.70 -0.61 -3.03
C SER A 212 26.87 -0.69 -4.01
N SER A 213 26.61 -0.46 -5.30
CA SER A 213 27.62 -0.51 -6.37
C SER A 213 28.15 0.87 -6.77
N TYR A 214 27.66 1.94 -6.13
CA TYR A 214 28.08 3.31 -6.42
C TYR A 214 29.44 3.60 -5.79
N SER A 215 30.40 4.05 -6.61
CA SER A 215 31.78 4.31 -6.18
C SER A 215 32.14 5.80 -6.07
N GLY A 216 31.19 6.70 -6.36
CA GLY A 216 31.38 8.14 -6.25
C GLY A 216 31.13 8.66 -4.83
N THR A 217 31.29 9.96 -4.64
CA THR A 217 30.96 10.67 -3.39
C THR A 217 29.80 11.66 -3.54
N ASP A 218 29.33 11.90 -4.76
CA ASP A 218 28.24 12.83 -5.05
C ASP A 218 26.89 12.10 -4.91
N THR A 219 26.06 12.55 -3.97
CA THR A 219 24.75 11.97 -3.68
C THR A 219 23.59 12.71 -4.32
N SER A 220 23.82 13.82 -5.02
CA SER A 220 22.77 14.73 -5.50
C SER A 220 21.80 14.11 -6.53
N GLY A 221 22.22 13.02 -7.20
CA GLY A 221 21.40 12.27 -8.16
C GLY A 221 20.95 10.89 -7.67
N LEU A 222 21.22 10.54 -6.41
CA LEU A 222 20.87 9.23 -5.85
C LEU A 222 19.48 9.28 -5.22
N ILE A 223 18.67 8.26 -5.47
CA ILE A 223 17.27 8.17 -5.02
C ILE A 223 17.20 7.14 -3.89
N PRO A 224 16.98 7.53 -2.63
CA PRO A 224 16.84 6.58 -1.54
C PRO A 224 15.49 5.86 -1.60
N PHE A 225 15.37 4.73 -0.92
CA PHE A 225 14.13 3.95 -0.78
C PHE A 225 13.18 4.55 0.26
N ILE A 226 13.04 5.87 0.32
CA ILE A 226 12.12 6.57 1.21
C ILE A 226 11.60 7.82 0.51
N ASP A 227 10.35 8.18 0.75
CA ASP A 227 9.73 9.36 0.14
C ASP A 227 10.34 10.66 0.70
N THR A 228 11.28 11.22 -0.05
CA THR A 228 12.00 12.45 0.34
C THR A 228 11.16 13.72 0.24
N GLN A 229 9.91 13.65 -0.24
CA GLN A 229 8.98 14.78 -0.16
C GLN A 229 8.47 14.98 1.27
N TYR A 230 8.43 13.91 2.06
CA TYR A 230 7.94 13.93 3.44
C TYR A 230 9.06 13.73 4.45
N PHE A 231 10.01 12.84 4.18
CA PHE A 231 11.08 12.49 5.11
C PHE A 231 12.43 13.06 4.67
N THR A 232 13.18 13.65 5.58
CA THR A 232 14.57 14.00 5.28
C THR A 232 15.44 12.76 5.33
N PHE A 233 16.42 12.66 4.43
CA PHE A 233 17.30 11.50 4.34
C PHE A 233 18.77 11.93 4.20
N GLY A 234 19.66 11.22 4.89
CA GLY A 234 21.11 11.35 4.74
C GLY A 234 21.77 10.02 4.40
N TYR A 235 22.69 10.04 3.42
CA TYR A 235 23.60 8.93 3.15
C TYR A 235 24.69 8.84 4.23
N GLY A 236 25.55 7.82 4.16
CA GLY A 236 26.70 7.71 5.07
C GLY A 236 27.72 8.84 4.86
N ASP A 237 28.35 9.26 5.96
CA ASP A 237 29.24 10.40 6.04
C ASP A 237 30.68 10.04 5.63
N THR A 238 31.00 10.31 4.38
CA THR A 238 32.34 10.06 3.83
C THR A 238 33.47 10.87 4.49
N THR A 239 33.14 11.93 5.25
CA THR A 239 34.14 12.68 6.02
C THR A 239 34.50 11.99 7.35
N ALA A 240 33.67 11.04 7.79
CA ALA A 240 33.84 10.21 8.97
C ALA A 240 34.27 8.75 8.65
N ASP A 241 34.87 8.52 7.48
CA ASP A 241 35.31 7.20 6.99
C ASP A 241 34.16 6.20 6.77
N GLU A 242 32.94 6.71 6.57
CA GLU A 242 31.79 5.91 6.16
C GLU A 242 31.67 5.84 4.63
N ARG A 243 31.05 4.78 4.12
CA ARG A 243 30.61 4.72 2.72
C ARG A 243 29.25 5.39 2.60
N ILE A 244 28.86 5.84 1.41
CA ILE A 244 27.51 6.39 1.15
C ILE A 244 26.40 5.42 1.58
N ILE A 245 26.60 4.12 1.41
CA ILE A 245 25.66 3.08 1.84
C ILE A 245 25.58 2.89 3.36
N ASP A 246 26.46 3.51 4.16
CA ASP A 246 26.49 3.33 5.60
C ASP A 246 25.39 4.14 6.33
N ALA A 247 24.15 4.05 5.84
CA ALA A 247 22.95 4.74 6.31
C ALA A 247 21.93 3.80 6.97
N GLN A 248 22.40 2.95 7.89
CA GLN A 248 21.54 1.98 8.59
C GLN A 248 20.66 2.65 9.65
N TYR A 249 19.39 2.26 9.72
CA TYR A 249 18.40 2.73 10.68
C TYR A 249 18.18 1.69 11.78
N ALA A 250 18.13 2.16 13.03
CA ALA A 250 17.83 1.32 14.18
C ALA A 250 16.35 0.90 14.21
N SER A 251 16.10 -0.34 14.64
CA SER A 251 14.77 -0.80 15.05
C SER A 251 14.85 -1.48 16.41
N SER A 252 13.71 -1.70 17.07
CA SER A 252 13.63 -2.45 18.32
C SER A 252 13.68 -3.97 18.12
N THR A 253 13.67 -4.46 16.88
CA THR A 253 13.62 -5.90 16.58
C THR A 253 15.02 -6.52 16.59
N GLN A 254 15.29 -7.31 17.62
CA GLN A 254 16.53 -8.09 17.74
C GLN A 254 16.39 -9.44 17.03
N TYR A 255 17.47 -9.90 16.41
CA TYR A 255 17.53 -11.27 15.92
C TYR A 255 17.64 -12.24 17.10
N VAL A 256 16.83 -13.29 17.09
CA VAL A 256 16.77 -14.29 18.17
C VAL A 256 17.93 -15.28 18.17
N SER A 257 18.88 -15.13 17.25
CA SER A 257 20.14 -15.88 17.13
C SER A 257 21.29 -14.90 16.85
N THR A 258 22.45 -15.41 16.46
CA THR A 258 23.64 -14.61 16.15
C THR A 258 23.96 -14.65 14.66
N THR A 259 24.60 -13.59 14.16
CA THR A 259 25.11 -13.55 12.77
C THR A 259 26.63 -13.72 12.74
N MET A 260 27.32 -13.08 11.79
CA MET A 260 28.77 -13.10 11.64
C MET A 260 29.50 -12.98 12.98
N ASN A 261 30.56 -13.80 13.18
CA ASN A 261 31.39 -13.83 14.39
C ASN A 261 30.65 -14.17 15.71
N GLY A 262 29.40 -14.65 15.64
CA GLY A 262 28.58 -14.86 16.84
C GLY A 262 28.02 -13.55 17.42
N ASP A 263 27.96 -12.49 16.60
CA ASP A 263 27.50 -11.19 17.04
C ASP A 263 26.00 -11.19 17.32
N THR A 264 25.64 -10.54 18.43
CA THR A 264 24.24 -10.15 18.69
C THR A 264 23.85 -9.04 17.73
N THR A 265 22.65 -9.17 17.18
CA THR A 265 22.26 -8.44 15.99
C THR A 265 20.85 -7.89 16.10
N MET A 266 20.64 -6.70 15.54
CA MET A 266 19.35 -6.06 15.38
C MET A 266 19.00 -6.02 13.89
N PHE A 267 17.75 -6.35 13.55
CA PHE A 267 17.27 -6.09 12.20
C PHE A 267 17.11 -4.58 12.01
N GLY A 268 17.71 -4.04 10.96
CA GLY A 268 17.52 -2.65 10.57
C GLY A 268 17.16 -2.53 9.10
N VAL A 269 16.60 -1.39 8.73
CA VAL A 269 16.41 -0.97 7.34
C VAL A 269 17.58 -0.09 6.93
N ASN A 270 17.99 -0.16 5.68
CA ASN A 270 18.89 0.83 5.09
C ASN A 270 18.25 1.42 3.84
N PHE A 271 17.72 2.64 3.95
CA PHE A 271 17.06 3.31 2.82
C PHE A 271 18.05 3.72 1.72
N ALA A 272 19.37 3.63 1.91
CA ALA A 272 20.32 3.79 0.81
C ALA A 272 20.42 2.52 -0.08
N ASP A 273 20.08 1.35 0.45
CA ASP A 273 20.25 0.07 -0.24
C ASP A 273 18.99 -0.80 -0.33
N GLY A 274 17.89 -0.34 0.26
CA GLY A 274 16.55 -0.91 0.15
C GLY A 274 16.39 -2.28 0.79
N ARG A 275 17.10 -2.59 1.89
CA ARG A 275 17.10 -3.94 2.50
C ARG A 275 16.87 -3.94 4.00
N ILE A 276 16.33 -5.08 4.47
CA ILE A 276 16.39 -5.49 5.87
C ILE A 276 17.60 -6.40 6.07
N LYS A 277 18.47 -6.04 7.02
CA LYS A 277 19.65 -6.83 7.37
C LYS A 277 19.78 -6.95 8.87
N GLY A 278 20.32 -8.07 9.32
CA GLY A 278 20.88 -8.18 10.65
C GLY A 278 22.18 -7.37 10.77
N TYR A 279 22.15 -6.29 11.53
CA TYR A 279 23.33 -5.53 11.90
C TYR A 279 23.83 -5.90 13.30
N GLY A 280 25.10 -6.29 13.40
CA GLY A 280 25.79 -6.42 14.69
C GLY A 280 25.74 -5.10 15.45
N ILE A 281 25.38 -5.17 16.73
CA ILE A 281 25.20 -3.97 17.59
C ILE A 281 26.52 -3.45 18.16
N ALA A 282 27.63 -4.15 17.92
CA ALA A 282 28.98 -3.74 18.27
C ALA A 282 29.90 -3.82 17.04
N LEU A 283 30.84 -2.90 16.95
CA LEU A 283 31.87 -2.86 15.92
C LEU A 283 33.22 -2.54 16.57
N HIS A 284 34.23 -3.38 16.32
CA HIS A 284 35.57 -3.22 16.89
C HIS A 284 35.60 -3.07 18.43
N GLY A 285 34.68 -3.76 19.13
CA GLY A 285 34.57 -3.73 20.58
C GLY A 285 33.96 -2.44 21.16
N GLN A 286 33.35 -1.61 20.32
CA GLN A 286 32.54 -0.45 20.71
C GLN A 286 31.09 -0.63 20.24
N ASP A 287 30.15 0.09 20.84
CA ASP A 287 28.78 0.12 20.35
C ASP A 287 28.75 0.67 18.92
N LYS A 288 28.08 -0.05 18.01
CA LYS A 288 27.81 0.45 16.67
C LYS A 288 26.65 1.45 16.75
N THR A 289 26.73 2.52 15.97
CA THR A 289 25.71 3.56 15.90
C THR A 289 24.90 3.49 14.60
N PHE A 290 23.66 3.98 14.65
CA PHE A 290 22.66 3.90 13.58
C PHE A 290 21.84 5.20 13.53
N TYR A 291 21.29 5.55 12.37
CA TYR A 291 20.28 6.60 12.29
C TYR A 291 19.03 6.20 13.09
N VAL A 292 18.39 7.19 13.71
CA VAL A 292 17.24 6.97 14.60
C VAL A 292 16.04 7.75 14.10
N GLN A 293 14.94 7.04 13.90
CA GLN A 293 13.69 7.56 13.38
C GLN A 293 12.58 7.07 14.31
N CYS A 294 12.07 7.94 15.19
CA CYS A 294 11.06 7.54 16.16
C CYS A 294 9.65 7.56 15.56
N VAL A 295 8.78 6.73 16.12
CA VAL A 295 7.39 6.55 15.69
C VAL A 295 6.44 6.63 16.88
N ARG A 296 5.17 6.94 16.60
CA ARG A 296 4.04 6.87 17.53
C ARG A 296 2.74 6.46 16.83
N GLY A 297 1.64 6.35 17.56
CA GLY A 297 0.31 6.05 17.00
C GLY A 297 -0.08 4.57 17.02
N ASN A 298 -0.37 3.97 15.85
CA ASN A 298 -0.87 2.59 15.73
C ASN A 298 0.16 1.52 16.16
N SER A 299 0.26 1.26 17.46
CA SER A 299 1.13 0.19 18.00
C SER A 299 0.74 -1.23 17.58
N ALA A 300 -0.46 -1.43 17.00
CA ALA A 300 -0.91 -2.72 16.48
C ALA A 300 -0.44 -3.00 15.04
N TYR A 301 0.12 -2.00 14.34
CA TYR A 301 0.66 -2.19 12.99
C TYR A 301 1.72 -3.31 12.97
N GLY A 302 1.63 -4.19 11.97
CA GLY A 302 2.54 -5.33 11.81
C GLY A 302 2.19 -6.57 12.65
N GLN A 303 1.18 -6.49 13.53
CA GLN A 303 0.66 -7.65 14.25
C GLN A 303 -0.39 -8.36 13.39
N ASN A 304 -0.11 -9.61 13.01
CA ASN A 304 -1.02 -10.41 12.19
C ASN A 304 -2.20 -10.95 13.01
N SER A 305 -3.32 -11.21 12.33
CA SER A 305 -4.53 -11.83 12.88
C SER A 305 -4.94 -13.03 12.01
N PHE A 306 -4.11 -14.08 12.08
CA PHE A 306 -4.27 -15.26 11.24
C PHE A 306 -5.45 -16.13 11.68
N THR A 307 -6.22 -16.61 10.70
CA THR A 307 -7.28 -17.60 10.83
C THR A 307 -7.06 -18.69 9.80
N ASP A 308 -6.88 -19.93 10.24
CA ASP A 308 -6.94 -21.10 9.35
C ASP A 308 -8.39 -21.33 8.92
N ASN A 309 -8.64 -21.31 7.61
CA ASN A 309 -9.97 -21.45 7.04
C ASN A 309 -10.40 -22.93 6.91
N GLY A 310 -9.50 -23.88 7.18
CA GLY A 310 -9.76 -25.32 7.10
C GLY A 310 -9.83 -25.87 5.68
N ASP A 311 -9.42 -25.08 4.68
CA ASP A 311 -9.42 -25.40 3.25
C ASP A 311 -8.05 -25.22 2.59
N ALA A 312 -6.98 -25.27 3.41
CA ALA A 312 -5.61 -24.95 3.04
C ALA A 312 -5.35 -23.48 2.65
N THR A 313 -6.24 -22.57 3.04
CA THR A 313 -5.98 -21.13 3.05
C THR A 313 -5.92 -20.56 4.48
N ILE A 314 -5.19 -19.47 4.64
CA ILE A 314 -5.07 -18.72 5.89
C ILE A 314 -5.43 -17.27 5.61
N SER A 315 -6.43 -16.75 6.31
CA SER A 315 -6.79 -15.33 6.27
C SER A 315 -6.02 -14.56 7.33
N ASP A 316 -5.46 -13.41 6.98
CA ASP A 316 -4.94 -12.41 7.91
C ASP A 316 -5.88 -11.21 7.96
N LYS A 317 -6.68 -11.13 9.03
CA LYS A 317 -7.66 -10.05 9.20
C LYS A 317 -7.03 -8.69 9.43
N ALA A 318 -5.76 -8.63 9.86
CA ALA A 318 -5.07 -7.37 10.08
C ALA A 318 -4.72 -6.69 8.75
N SER A 319 -4.25 -7.47 7.77
CA SER A 319 -3.87 -6.97 6.45
C SER A 319 -4.98 -7.04 5.40
N GLY A 320 -6.05 -7.80 5.66
CA GLY A 320 -7.10 -8.08 4.67
C GLY A 320 -6.64 -9.02 3.56
N LEU A 321 -5.61 -9.83 3.82
CA LEU A 321 -5.01 -10.75 2.86
C LEU A 321 -5.37 -12.20 3.18
N MET A 322 -5.51 -13.02 2.15
CA MET A 322 -5.65 -14.46 2.25
C MET A 322 -4.50 -15.14 1.52
N TRP A 323 -3.94 -16.16 2.16
CA TRP A 323 -2.73 -16.83 1.74
C TRP A 323 -2.98 -18.32 1.50
N ALA A 324 -2.27 -18.91 0.53
CA ALA A 324 -2.15 -20.35 0.49
C ALA A 324 -1.33 -20.83 1.70
N GLN A 325 -1.82 -21.87 2.39
CA GLN A 325 -1.15 -22.45 3.55
C GLN A 325 0.15 -23.18 3.17
N ASN A 326 0.22 -23.73 1.96
CA ASN A 326 1.43 -24.35 1.41
C ASN A 326 2.13 -23.37 0.46
N ASP A 327 3.47 -23.47 0.43
CA ASP A 327 4.26 -22.91 -0.66
C ASP A 327 4.25 -23.83 -1.89
N ASN A 328 4.99 -23.44 -2.93
CA ASN A 328 5.07 -24.20 -4.18
C ASN A 328 5.95 -25.47 -4.11
N GLY A 329 6.69 -25.71 -3.01
CA GLY A 329 7.47 -26.92 -2.78
C GLY A 329 8.79 -27.06 -3.56
N SER A 330 9.17 -26.11 -4.40
CA SER A 330 10.44 -26.14 -5.15
C SER A 330 10.92 -24.74 -5.56
N GLY A 331 12.23 -24.55 -5.72
CA GLY A 331 12.76 -23.28 -6.24
C GLY A 331 12.36 -23.02 -7.70
N LEU A 332 11.95 -21.80 -8.00
CA LEU A 332 11.60 -21.32 -9.35
C LEU A 332 12.41 -20.07 -9.69
N SER A 333 12.74 -19.89 -10.97
CA SER A 333 13.19 -18.59 -11.45
C SER A 333 12.10 -17.54 -11.21
N TRP A 334 12.44 -16.26 -11.26
CA TRP A 334 11.44 -15.22 -11.03
C TRP A 334 10.36 -15.20 -12.12
N GLU A 335 10.73 -15.45 -13.37
CA GLU A 335 9.77 -15.61 -14.48
C GLU A 335 8.85 -16.83 -14.27
N ASP A 336 9.42 -17.97 -13.87
CA ASP A 336 8.65 -19.18 -13.62
C ASP A 336 7.71 -19.04 -12.41
N ALA A 337 8.10 -18.27 -11.39
CA ALA A 337 7.26 -17.93 -10.25
C ALA A 337 6.00 -17.17 -10.69
N LEU A 338 6.14 -16.18 -11.56
CA LEU A 338 5.04 -15.41 -12.14
C LEU A 338 4.16 -16.27 -13.07
N ALA A 339 4.78 -17.11 -13.90
CA ALA A 339 4.07 -18.06 -14.76
C ALA A 339 3.30 -19.11 -13.94
N TRP A 340 3.84 -19.53 -12.80
CA TRP A 340 3.20 -20.49 -11.90
C TRP A 340 1.90 -19.93 -11.31
N VAL A 341 1.88 -18.66 -10.89
CA VAL A 341 0.65 -17.97 -10.44
C VAL A 341 -0.44 -18.05 -11.51
N THR A 342 -0.09 -17.74 -12.76
CA THR A 342 -1.03 -17.80 -13.90
C THR A 342 -1.61 -19.20 -14.07
N GLN A 343 -0.78 -20.25 -13.90
CA GLN A 343 -1.23 -21.64 -13.94
C GLN A 343 -2.16 -21.99 -12.78
N GLN A 344 -1.88 -21.53 -11.56
CA GLN A 344 -2.74 -21.78 -10.40
C GLN A 344 -4.10 -21.09 -10.55
N ASN A 345 -4.14 -19.89 -11.14
CA ASN A 345 -5.38 -19.19 -11.45
C ASN A 345 -6.22 -19.91 -12.51
N ALA A 346 -5.58 -20.41 -13.57
CA ALA A 346 -6.26 -21.20 -14.60
C ALA A 346 -6.83 -22.53 -14.04
N ALA A 347 -6.19 -23.09 -13.01
CA ALA A 347 -6.62 -24.29 -12.32
C ALA A 347 -7.69 -24.05 -11.24
N ALA A 348 -8.07 -22.80 -10.97
CA ALA A 348 -8.88 -22.41 -9.82
C ALA A 348 -8.35 -23.02 -8.50
N TYR A 349 -7.03 -22.91 -8.29
CA TYR A 349 -6.34 -23.51 -7.14
C TYR A 349 -6.99 -23.08 -5.82
N LEU A 350 -7.29 -24.06 -4.95
CA LEU A 350 -8.03 -23.87 -3.69
C LEU A 350 -9.39 -23.15 -3.86
N GLY A 351 -10.00 -23.23 -5.04
CA GLY A 351 -11.29 -22.59 -5.33
C GLY A 351 -11.20 -21.14 -5.79
N TYR A 352 -9.99 -20.60 -5.99
CA TYR A 352 -9.77 -19.19 -6.34
C TYR A 352 -8.94 -19.05 -7.62
N SER A 353 -9.16 -17.96 -8.36
CA SER A 353 -8.54 -17.68 -9.66
C SER A 353 -7.95 -16.27 -9.78
N ASP A 354 -7.80 -15.61 -8.64
CA ASP A 354 -7.30 -14.24 -8.46
C ASP A 354 -6.07 -14.21 -7.54
N TRP A 355 -5.33 -15.32 -7.47
CA TRP A 355 -4.04 -15.37 -6.81
C TRP A 355 -3.02 -14.49 -7.50
N ARG A 356 -2.08 -13.98 -6.72
CA ARG A 356 -0.89 -13.26 -7.18
C ARG A 356 0.34 -13.68 -6.40
N LEU A 357 1.51 -13.33 -6.95
CA LEU A 357 2.74 -13.33 -6.19
C LEU A 357 2.69 -12.10 -5.24
N PRO A 358 2.98 -12.24 -3.94
CA PRO A 358 2.93 -11.13 -3.00
C PRO A 358 3.99 -10.10 -3.36
N ASN A 359 3.69 -8.83 -3.13
CA ASN A 359 4.74 -7.82 -3.11
C ASN A 359 5.62 -8.01 -1.87
N ILE A 360 6.76 -7.34 -1.81
CA ILE A 360 7.74 -7.60 -0.76
C ILE A 360 7.27 -7.16 0.64
N LYS A 361 6.43 -6.13 0.75
CA LYS A 361 5.86 -5.69 2.04
C LYS A 361 4.84 -6.69 2.58
N GLU A 362 4.00 -7.23 1.71
CA GLU A 362 3.08 -8.30 2.08
C GLU A 362 3.81 -9.56 2.49
N LEU A 363 4.85 -9.95 1.76
CA LEU A 363 5.65 -11.12 2.10
C LEU A 363 6.40 -10.92 3.44
N GLN A 364 6.92 -9.71 3.68
CA GLN A 364 7.57 -9.34 4.95
C GLN A 364 6.58 -9.35 6.12
N SER A 365 5.30 -9.04 5.88
CA SER A 365 4.28 -9.06 6.92
C SER A 365 4.10 -10.44 7.56
N LEU A 366 4.43 -11.53 6.86
CA LEU A 366 4.37 -12.90 7.37
C LEU A 366 5.54 -13.27 8.30
N VAL A 367 6.61 -12.48 8.32
CA VAL A 367 7.80 -12.82 9.10
C VAL A 367 7.47 -12.77 10.60
N ASP A 368 7.78 -13.87 11.29
CA ASP A 368 7.80 -13.94 12.74
C ASP A 368 9.25 -13.85 13.23
N TYR A 369 9.66 -12.64 13.59
CA TYR A 369 11.01 -12.32 14.06
C TYR A 369 11.37 -12.96 15.41
N THR A 370 10.42 -13.62 16.09
CA THR A 370 10.69 -14.39 17.31
C THR A 370 11.19 -15.81 17.02
N ARG A 371 11.21 -16.21 15.74
CA ARG A 371 11.51 -17.56 15.29
C ARG A 371 12.73 -17.59 14.37
N SER A 372 13.49 -18.67 14.45
CA SER A 372 14.60 -18.92 13.54
C SER A 372 14.94 -20.42 13.52
N PRO A 373 15.68 -20.88 12.50
CA PRO A 373 16.18 -22.26 12.48
C PRO A 373 17.04 -22.61 13.70
N ASP A 374 17.82 -21.66 14.22
CA ASP A 374 18.72 -21.89 15.37
C ASP A 374 18.02 -21.82 16.73
N THR A 375 16.99 -20.99 16.86
CA THR A 375 16.30 -20.73 18.13
C THR A 375 15.11 -21.66 18.34
N THR A 376 14.30 -21.85 17.30
CA THR A 376 13.03 -22.59 17.39
C THR A 376 13.00 -23.86 16.54
N GLY A 377 14.04 -24.12 15.75
CA GLY A 377 14.07 -25.26 14.82
C GLY A 377 13.01 -25.15 13.72
N SER A 378 12.63 -23.92 13.35
CA SER A 378 11.57 -23.65 12.36
C SER A 378 11.93 -22.47 11.47
N ALA A 379 11.19 -22.31 10.38
CA ALA A 379 11.18 -21.07 9.61
C ALA A 379 10.73 -19.87 10.49
N ALA A 380 11.16 -18.67 10.10
CA ALA A 380 10.77 -17.38 10.68
C ALA A 380 9.36 -16.95 10.22
N ILE A 381 8.37 -17.82 10.38
CA ILE A 381 6.97 -17.63 9.98
C ILE A 381 6.06 -18.32 11.00
N ASP A 382 4.81 -17.88 11.10
CA ASP A 382 3.81 -18.50 11.95
C ASP A 382 3.62 -20.01 11.60
N PRO A 383 3.53 -20.92 12.59
CA PRO A 383 3.37 -22.36 12.37
C PRO A 383 2.12 -22.79 11.59
N LEU A 384 1.14 -21.92 11.41
CA LEU A 384 0.01 -22.19 10.52
C LEU A 384 0.48 -22.39 9.07
N PHE A 385 1.55 -21.72 8.66
CA PHE A 385 2.10 -21.79 7.30
C PHE A 385 3.12 -22.93 7.17
N ASN A 386 2.95 -23.74 6.13
CA ASN A 386 3.94 -24.77 5.79
C ASN A 386 5.07 -24.15 4.96
N ALA A 387 6.27 -24.09 5.53
CA ALA A 387 7.47 -23.61 4.85
C ALA A 387 8.38 -24.79 4.43
N SER A 388 8.78 -24.81 3.16
CA SER A 388 9.65 -25.83 2.60
C SER A 388 11.02 -25.85 3.27
N ALA A 389 11.40 -27.03 3.76
CA ALA A 389 12.74 -27.30 4.28
C ALA A 389 13.73 -27.57 3.14
N ILE A 390 14.95 -27.06 3.27
CA ILE A 390 16.03 -27.21 2.30
C ILE A 390 17.32 -27.64 3.00
N SER A 391 18.30 -28.11 2.22
CA SER A 391 19.70 -28.12 2.64
C SER A 391 20.34 -26.83 2.16
N ASN A 392 20.83 -25.99 3.06
CA ASN A 392 21.54 -24.76 2.69
C ASN A 392 22.96 -25.06 2.17
N GLU A 393 23.65 -23.99 1.77
CA GLU A 393 24.99 -23.99 1.18
C GLU A 393 26.07 -24.50 2.18
N ALA A 394 25.79 -24.47 3.49
CA ALA A 394 26.62 -25.09 4.52
C ALA A 394 26.31 -26.59 4.75
N GLY A 395 25.37 -27.18 4.01
CA GLY A 395 24.90 -28.55 4.20
C GLY A 395 24.02 -28.74 5.44
N GLN A 396 23.45 -27.67 5.98
CA GLN A 396 22.60 -27.69 7.16
C GLN A 396 21.12 -27.73 6.78
N SER A 397 20.30 -28.32 7.64
CA SER A 397 18.84 -28.20 7.52
C SER A 397 18.43 -26.74 7.73
N ASP A 398 17.64 -26.23 6.78
CA ASP A 398 17.21 -24.84 6.75
C ASP A 398 15.85 -24.70 6.06
N TYR A 399 15.40 -23.47 5.83
CA TYR A 399 14.16 -23.14 5.16
C TYR A 399 14.38 -22.22 3.96
N ALA A 400 13.47 -22.30 2.99
CA ALA A 400 13.57 -21.60 1.72
C ALA A 400 13.53 -20.06 1.84
N TYR A 401 14.04 -19.39 0.80
CA TYR A 401 13.80 -17.98 0.54
C TYR A 401 12.64 -17.85 -0.46
N TYR A 402 11.89 -16.77 -0.37
CA TYR A 402 10.63 -16.61 -1.10
C TYR A 402 10.65 -15.37 -1.96
N TRP A 403 10.35 -15.54 -3.24
CA TRP A 403 10.20 -14.43 -4.17
C TRP A 403 9.01 -13.55 -3.81
N SER A 404 9.21 -12.24 -3.95
CA SER A 404 8.12 -11.28 -4.12
C SER A 404 7.94 -10.90 -5.61
N SER A 405 6.85 -10.22 -5.95
CA SER A 405 6.63 -9.59 -7.25
C SER A 405 7.41 -8.28 -7.43
N THR A 406 8.11 -7.81 -6.40
CA THR A 406 8.80 -6.52 -6.36
C THR A 406 10.20 -6.61 -6.96
N THR A 407 10.48 -5.73 -7.92
CA THR A 407 11.83 -5.53 -8.46
C THR A 407 12.70 -4.78 -7.45
N HIS A 408 13.95 -5.18 -7.27
CA HIS A 408 14.91 -4.44 -6.46
C HIS A 408 15.88 -3.68 -7.37
N ILE A 409 15.63 -2.38 -7.50
CA ILE A 409 16.34 -1.50 -8.43
C ILE A 409 17.74 -1.18 -7.89
N ASN A 410 18.76 -1.20 -8.75
CA ASN A 410 20.14 -0.82 -8.39
C ASN A 410 20.68 0.33 -9.26
N SER A 411 21.78 0.95 -8.81
CA SER A 411 22.46 2.05 -9.50
C SER A 411 23.36 1.64 -10.67
N GLY A 412 23.36 0.37 -11.02
CA GLY A 412 24.19 -0.21 -12.08
C GLY A 412 23.59 -0.05 -13.48
N PRO A 413 24.27 -0.61 -14.50
CA PRO A 413 23.84 -0.50 -15.90
C PRO A 413 22.56 -1.28 -16.21
N VAL A 414 22.16 -2.20 -15.33
CA VAL A 414 20.98 -3.05 -15.48
C VAL A 414 20.14 -2.95 -14.20
N PRO A 415 19.41 -1.84 -14.01
CA PRO A 415 18.87 -1.46 -12.72
C PRO A 415 17.83 -2.46 -12.20
N GLY A 416 16.97 -3.01 -13.06
CA GLY A 416 15.89 -3.92 -12.67
C GLY A 416 16.20 -5.42 -12.78
N ALA A 417 17.48 -5.80 -12.83
CA ALA A 417 17.90 -7.20 -13.02
C ALA A 417 17.55 -8.13 -11.85
N ASN A 418 17.32 -7.57 -10.66
CA ASN A 418 17.09 -8.33 -9.44
C ASN A 418 15.64 -8.18 -8.96
N ALA A 419 15.10 -9.23 -8.33
CA ALA A 419 13.84 -9.17 -7.59
C ALA A 419 14.10 -9.31 -6.10
N ALA A 420 13.22 -8.75 -5.27
CA ALA A 420 13.32 -8.83 -3.83
C ALA A 420 12.78 -10.18 -3.31
N TYR A 421 13.39 -10.70 -2.24
CA TYR A 421 12.95 -11.90 -1.55
C TYR A 421 13.04 -11.76 -0.04
N ILE A 422 12.28 -12.59 0.69
CA ILE A 422 12.41 -12.78 2.15
C ILE A 422 13.06 -14.12 2.46
N SER A 423 14.04 -14.12 3.37
CA SER A 423 14.66 -15.33 3.91
C SER A 423 13.89 -15.84 5.12
N PHE A 424 13.06 -16.87 4.96
CA PHE A 424 12.41 -17.52 6.11
C PHE A 424 13.33 -18.50 6.84
N GLY A 425 14.38 -18.98 6.18
CA GLY A 425 15.54 -19.65 6.79
C GLY A 425 16.70 -18.68 7.06
N ARG A 426 17.87 -19.20 7.46
CA ARG A 426 19.08 -18.38 7.69
C ARG A 426 19.47 -17.63 6.42
N ALA A 427 19.74 -16.34 6.52
CA ALA A 427 20.21 -15.54 5.39
C ALA A 427 21.72 -15.74 5.23
N ILE A 428 22.07 -16.84 4.56
CA ILE A 428 23.45 -17.34 4.51
C ILE A 428 24.34 -16.57 3.53
N GLY A 429 25.61 -16.46 3.91
CA GLY A 429 26.65 -15.91 3.06
C GLY A 429 28.00 -16.57 3.32
N SER A 430 28.88 -16.49 2.33
CA SER A 430 30.22 -17.07 2.34
C SER A 430 31.25 -15.97 2.61
N MET A 431 31.70 -15.92 3.86
CA MET A 431 32.80 -15.05 4.29
C MET A 431 34.16 -15.67 3.89
N ASN A 432 35.19 -14.84 3.70
CA ASN A 432 36.56 -15.27 3.35
C ASN A 432 36.67 -16.07 2.03
N SER A 433 36.12 -15.53 0.93
CA SER A 433 36.31 -16.03 -0.43
C SER A 433 35.92 -17.51 -0.64
N GLY A 434 34.75 -17.94 -0.15
CA GLY A 434 34.18 -19.24 -0.50
C GLY A 434 34.39 -20.38 0.50
N SER A 435 35.01 -20.13 1.65
CA SER A 435 35.48 -21.20 2.54
C SER A 435 34.57 -21.49 3.75
N THR A 436 33.66 -20.59 4.13
CA THR A 436 32.77 -20.79 5.28
C THR A 436 31.44 -20.09 5.08
N TRP A 437 30.38 -20.88 4.96
CA TRP A 437 28.99 -20.43 4.86
C TRP A 437 28.40 -20.26 6.26
N ILE A 438 27.89 -19.07 6.57
CA ILE A 438 27.31 -18.71 7.86
C ILE A 438 26.09 -17.81 7.67
N ASP A 439 25.23 -17.73 8.67
CA ASP A 439 24.14 -16.74 8.69
C ASP A 439 24.73 -15.32 8.81
N VAL A 440 24.58 -14.52 7.75
CA VAL A 440 25.16 -13.17 7.68
C VAL A 440 24.15 -12.07 7.93
N HIS A 441 22.85 -12.32 7.72
CA HIS A 441 21.79 -11.31 7.91
C HIS A 441 20.64 -11.75 8.81
N GLY A 442 20.52 -13.03 9.18
CA GLY A 442 19.45 -13.56 10.02
C GLY A 442 18.20 -14.01 9.28
N ALA A 443 17.50 -15.00 9.82
CA ALA A 443 16.18 -15.41 9.34
C ALA A 443 15.14 -14.29 9.57
N GLY A 444 14.48 -13.86 8.49
CA GLY A 444 13.64 -12.68 8.42
C GLY A 444 14.27 -11.50 7.65
N ALA A 445 15.50 -11.66 7.14
CA ALA A 445 16.13 -10.66 6.27
C ALA A 445 15.42 -10.54 4.92
N GLN A 446 15.47 -9.34 4.36
CA GLN A 446 15.02 -9.05 3.00
C GLN A 446 16.21 -8.68 2.14
N ARG A 447 16.38 -9.40 1.03
CA ARG A 447 17.49 -9.20 0.08
C ARG A 447 16.93 -9.25 -1.34
N SER A 448 17.81 -9.45 -2.31
CA SER A 448 17.46 -9.52 -3.72
C SER A 448 18.34 -10.51 -4.45
N ASP A 449 17.78 -11.22 -5.42
CA ASP A 449 18.50 -12.16 -6.29
C ASP A 449 18.23 -11.82 -7.77
N PRO A 450 19.10 -12.27 -8.70
CA PRO A 450 18.87 -12.13 -10.14
C PRO A 450 17.55 -12.78 -10.57
N LYS A 451 16.81 -12.10 -11.45
CA LYS A 451 15.55 -12.60 -12.01
C LYS A 451 15.73 -13.75 -13.01
N THR A 452 16.87 -13.77 -13.68
CA THR A 452 17.21 -14.69 -14.78
C THR A 452 18.61 -15.28 -14.56
N GLY A 453 18.93 -16.35 -15.30
CA GLY A 453 20.22 -17.05 -15.22
C GLY A 453 20.11 -18.43 -14.56
N ASP A 454 21.26 -19.04 -14.30
CA ASP A 454 21.39 -20.30 -13.56
C ASP A 454 22.14 -20.07 -12.23
N ALA A 455 21.85 -20.85 -11.20
CA ALA A 455 22.61 -20.84 -9.95
C ALA A 455 24.11 -21.10 -10.19
N ALA A 456 24.45 -21.89 -11.21
CA ALA A 456 25.81 -22.17 -11.64
C ALA A 456 26.56 -20.95 -12.20
N ASP A 457 25.83 -19.91 -12.66
CA ASP A 457 26.41 -18.63 -13.11
C ASP A 457 26.87 -17.76 -11.93
N TYR A 458 26.44 -18.12 -10.71
CA TYR A 458 26.80 -17.47 -9.46
C TYR A 458 27.54 -18.46 -8.53
N PRO A 459 28.67 -19.05 -8.97
CA PRO A 459 29.41 -20.03 -8.18
C PRO A 459 30.10 -19.38 -6.95
N GLN A 460 30.02 -18.06 -6.83
CA GLN A 460 30.57 -17.26 -5.77
C GLN A 460 29.49 -16.33 -5.20
N SER A 461 29.63 -16.17 -3.90
CA SER A 461 28.88 -15.33 -2.98
C SER A 461 28.88 -13.84 -3.36
N HIS A 462 27.75 -13.12 -3.25
CA HIS A 462 27.61 -11.72 -3.70
C HIS A 462 27.83 -10.66 -2.62
N GLY A 463 28.52 -9.58 -2.95
CA GLY A 463 28.77 -8.47 -2.03
C GLY A 463 29.79 -8.78 -0.92
N PRO A 464 30.04 -7.83 0.00
CA PRO A 464 31.11 -7.96 1.01
C PRO A 464 30.93 -9.14 1.97
N GLN A 465 29.68 -9.49 2.30
CA GLN A 465 29.34 -10.64 3.15
C GLN A 465 29.17 -11.94 2.38
N GLY A 466 29.25 -11.87 1.04
CA GLY A 466 29.10 -13.02 0.18
C GLY A 466 27.72 -13.67 0.29
N ASP A 467 26.65 -12.94 0.08
CA ASP A 467 25.30 -13.50 0.09
C ASP A 467 25.17 -14.69 -0.87
N ALA A 468 24.45 -15.72 -0.45
CA ALA A 468 24.03 -16.78 -1.36
C ALA A 468 23.11 -16.20 -2.44
N GLN A 469 23.40 -16.52 -3.70
CA GLN A 469 22.53 -16.24 -4.83
C GLN A 469 22.03 -17.56 -5.37
N ARG A 470 20.71 -17.74 -5.39
CA ARG A 470 20.09 -19.00 -5.78
C ARG A 470 19.47 -18.93 -7.16
N VAL A 471 18.96 -17.77 -7.56
CA VAL A 471 18.10 -17.56 -8.77
C VAL A 471 16.77 -18.33 -8.69
N PHE A 472 16.78 -19.51 -8.06
CA PHE A 472 15.64 -20.37 -7.81
C PHE A 472 15.18 -20.22 -6.36
N ASN A 473 14.22 -19.32 -6.13
CA ASN A 473 13.59 -19.13 -4.83
C ASN A 473 12.13 -19.65 -4.86
N TYR A 474 11.57 -19.90 -3.69
CA TYR A 474 10.24 -20.49 -3.53
C TYR A 474 9.17 -19.39 -3.62
N THR A 475 7.89 -19.78 -3.67
CA THR A 475 6.78 -18.83 -3.76
C THR A 475 5.61 -19.26 -2.91
N ARG A 476 4.85 -18.27 -2.43
CA ARG A 476 3.56 -18.47 -1.75
C ARG A 476 2.54 -17.57 -2.40
N LEU A 477 1.35 -18.09 -2.66
CA LEU A 477 0.27 -17.29 -3.24
C LEU A 477 -0.41 -16.43 -2.19
N VAL A 478 -0.78 -15.23 -2.61
CA VAL A 478 -1.63 -14.31 -1.85
C VAL A 478 -2.78 -13.83 -2.73
N ARG A 479 -3.88 -13.46 -2.10
CA ARG A 479 -5.00 -12.72 -2.70
C ARG A 479 -5.58 -11.78 -1.65
N THR A 480 -6.44 -10.86 -2.08
CA THR A 480 -7.24 -10.08 -1.13
C THR A 480 -8.30 -10.98 -0.51
N ASP A 481 -8.47 -10.90 0.81
CA ASP A 481 -9.53 -11.62 1.50
C ASP A 481 -10.87 -10.93 1.17
N GLY A 482 -11.71 -11.59 0.37
CA GLY A 482 -13.04 -11.11 -0.01
C GLY A 482 -14.08 -11.18 1.11
N GLY A 483 -13.67 -11.58 2.33
CA GLY A 483 -14.51 -11.49 3.51
C GLY A 483 -14.82 -10.04 3.86
N ILE A 484 -16.12 -9.70 3.94
CA ILE A 484 -16.56 -8.41 4.45
C ILE A 484 -16.04 -8.27 5.88
N ASP A 485 -15.07 -7.38 6.09
CA ASP A 485 -14.68 -6.97 7.42
C ASP A 485 -15.81 -6.12 8.01
N SER A 486 -16.61 -6.75 8.87
CA SER A 486 -17.68 -6.07 9.62
C SER A 486 -17.19 -4.90 10.49
N SER A 487 -15.87 -4.76 10.70
CA SER A 487 -15.27 -3.63 11.41
C SER A 487 -15.09 -2.37 10.54
N GLN A 488 -15.33 -2.48 9.22
CA GLN A 488 -15.29 -1.36 8.27
C GLN A 488 -16.64 -0.64 8.08
N CYS A 489 -17.68 -1.00 8.84
CA CYS A 489 -18.90 -0.19 8.91
C CYS A 489 -18.71 0.96 9.92
N ALA A 490 -18.15 2.08 9.47
CA ALA A 490 -18.13 3.31 10.26
C ALA A 490 -19.56 3.87 10.37
N VAL A 491 -20.12 3.86 11.60
CA VAL A 491 -21.34 4.59 11.93
C VAL A 491 -20.97 6.06 12.12
N PHE A 492 -21.31 6.90 11.15
CA PHE A 492 -21.27 8.35 11.36
C PHE A 492 -22.58 8.79 12.03
N ASN A 493 -22.49 9.61 13.07
CA ASN A 493 -23.65 10.31 13.61
C ASN A 493 -23.41 11.81 13.43
N ALA A 494 -24.32 12.48 12.73
CA ALA A 494 -24.55 13.90 12.91
C ALA A 494 -26.03 14.20 12.70
N THR A 495 -26.64 14.64 13.79
CA THR A 495 -27.95 15.28 13.92
C THR A 495 -28.52 15.96 12.66
N THR A 496 -29.79 15.60 12.41
CA THR A 496 -30.83 16.21 11.55
C THR A 496 -31.01 15.65 10.11
N THR A 497 -32.11 14.91 9.96
CA THR A 497 -32.76 14.27 8.77
C THR A 497 -32.22 12.90 8.29
N PRO A 498 -33.08 11.85 8.16
CA PRO A 498 -32.63 10.49 7.94
C PRO A 498 -32.61 10.14 6.44
N GLN A 499 -31.41 9.97 5.88
CA GLN A 499 -31.20 9.14 4.69
C GLN A 499 -30.55 7.83 5.13
N LEU A 500 -31.11 6.69 4.71
CA LEU A 500 -30.51 5.38 4.88
C LEU A 500 -29.78 5.02 3.58
N ASN A 501 -28.46 5.02 3.62
CA ASN A 501 -27.61 4.56 2.52
C ASN A 501 -27.10 3.14 2.84
N LEU A 502 -27.43 2.16 2.01
CA LEU A 502 -26.87 0.81 2.07
C LEU A 502 -25.78 0.68 0.98
N PRO A 503 -24.48 0.63 1.34
CA PRO A 503 -23.43 0.41 0.35
C PRO A 503 -23.36 -1.07 -0.05
N CYS A 504 -23.26 -1.30 -1.37
CA CYS A 504 -22.97 -2.60 -1.96
C CYS A 504 -21.80 -2.42 -2.94
N VAL A 505 -20.81 -3.32 -2.89
CA VAL A 505 -19.67 -3.33 -3.82
C VAL A 505 -19.82 -4.54 -4.73
N ASP A 506 -19.65 -4.34 -6.05
CA ASP A 506 -19.66 -5.45 -6.99
C ASP A 506 -18.25 -6.04 -7.23
N VAL A 507 -18.20 -7.16 -7.93
CA VAL A 507 -16.98 -7.93 -8.23
C VAL A 507 -15.96 -7.18 -9.12
N SER A 508 -16.30 -5.99 -9.62
CA SER A 508 -15.41 -5.15 -10.43
C SER A 508 -14.81 -3.98 -9.63
N GLY A 509 -15.16 -3.85 -8.35
CA GLY A 509 -14.71 -2.75 -7.49
C GLY A 509 -15.51 -1.46 -7.66
N THR A 510 -16.69 -1.50 -8.32
CA THR A 510 -17.54 -0.33 -8.46
C THR A 510 -18.45 -0.16 -7.24
N LEU A 511 -18.46 1.05 -6.65
CA LEU A 511 -19.28 1.42 -5.49
C LEU A 511 -20.65 1.94 -5.94
N TYR A 512 -21.74 1.36 -5.45
CA TYR A 512 -23.11 1.80 -5.74
C TYR A 512 -23.81 2.32 -4.48
N SER A 513 -24.69 3.31 -4.65
CA SER A 513 -25.69 3.68 -3.63
C SER A 513 -27.10 3.45 -4.19
N VAL A 514 -28.03 3.05 -3.33
CA VAL A 514 -29.47 3.09 -3.61
C VAL A 514 -30.06 4.15 -2.70
N GLY A 515 -30.42 5.31 -3.27
CA GLY A 515 -31.05 6.39 -2.51
C GLY A 515 -32.51 6.04 -2.18
N MET A 516 -32.83 5.93 -0.90
CA MET A 516 -34.22 5.90 -0.42
C MET A 516 -34.61 7.30 0.10
N ASN A 517 -35.57 7.96 -0.55
CA ASN A 517 -36.17 9.19 -0.03
C ASN A 517 -37.46 8.86 0.73
N MET A 518 -37.47 9.06 2.04
CA MET A 518 -38.70 9.09 2.83
C MET A 518 -39.20 10.53 2.92
N VAL A 519 -40.29 10.83 2.23
CA VAL A 519 -40.86 12.18 2.21
C VAL A 519 -41.91 12.36 3.33
N ASN A 520 -42.61 11.28 3.73
CA ASN A 520 -43.55 11.17 4.87
C ASN A 520 -44.22 9.77 4.93
N ALA A 521 -44.87 9.41 6.05
CA ALA A 521 -45.30 8.05 6.43
C ALA A 521 -46.40 7.37 5.59
N THR A 522 -46.70 7.80 4.36
CA THR A 522 -47.80 7.20 3.58
C THR A 522 -47.53 6.98 2.09
N ASP A 523 -46.39 7.35 1.51
CA ASP A 523 -46.11 7.05 0.09
C ASP A 523 -44.62 6.74 -0.13
N LEU A 524 -44.34 5.53 -0.63
CA LEU A 524 -43.03 5.10 -1.13
C LEU A 524 -43.10 5.03 -2.65
N LEU A 525 -42.41 5.95 -3.34
CA LEU A 525 -42.30 5.96 -4.80
C LEU A 525 -40.92 5.47 -5.21
N PHE A 526 -40.86 4.38 -5.97
CA PHE A 526 -39.64 3.89 -6.60
C PHE A 526 -39.54 4.47 -8.01
N ALA A 527 -38.50 5.25 -8.29
CA ALA A 527 -38.07 5.52 -9.65
C ALA A 527 -36.75 4.76 -9.86
N VAL A 528 -36.77 3.69 -10.64
CA VAL A 528 -35.54 3.04 -11.11
C VAL A 528 -35.61 2.85 -12.62
N ASP A 529 -34.89 3.71 -13.32
CA ASP A 529 -34.26 3.42 -14.61
C ASP A 529 -32.75 3.25 -14.32
N ALA A 530 -32.11 2.24 -14.92
CA ALA A 530 -30.67 1.96 -14.80
C ALA A 530 -29.76 3.15 -15.17
N SER A 531 -30.30 4.18 -15.84
CA SER A 531 -29.62 5.44 -16.18
C SER A 531 -29.47 6.43 -15.02
N SER A 532 -30.11 6.19 -13.87
CA SER A 532 -30.16 7.11 -12.72
C SER A 532 -29.16 6.81 -11.60
N LEU A 533 -28.32 5.79 -11.74
CA LEU A 533 -27.20 5.52 -10.86
C LEU A 533 -26.17 6.67 -10.98
N GLN A 534 -26.00 7.44 -9.91
CA GLN A 534 -24.91 8.42 -9.80
C GLN A 534 -24.03 8.07 -8.59
N ALA A 535 -22.72 8.20 -8.79
CA ALA A 535 -21.72 8.16 -7.73
C ALA A 535 -21.79 9.47 -6.94
N LEU A 536 -21.89 9.41 -5.61
CA LEU A 536 -21.22 10.32 -4.66
C LEU A 536 -21.69 10.18 -3.19
N ASN A 537 -20.70 10.36 -2.31
CA ASN A 537 -20.63 10.90 -0.94
C ASN A 537 -21.77 10.80 0.09
N THR A 538 -21.32 10.49 1.30
CA THR A 538 -22.01 10.09 2.53
C THR A 538 -22.70 11.23 3.33
N THR A 539 -23.82 10.92 3.99
CA THR A 539 -24.10 11.24 5.41
C THR A 539 -25.18 10.28 5.98
N ALA A 540 -25.31 10.16 7.31
CA ALA A 540 -25.74 8.93 8.02
C ALA A 540 -26.96 9.05 8.98
N GLY A 541 -27.58 7.91 9.35
CA GLY A 541 -28.50 7.75 10.50
C GLY A 541 -29.21 6.38 10.57
N GLY A 542 -29.19 5.71 11.74
CA GLY A 542 -29.55 4.29 11.94
C GLY A 542 -30.92 3.94 12.56
N ASP A 543 -31.06 2.63 12.87
CA ASP A 543 -32.13 1.87 13.58
C ASP A 543 -33.12 1.03 12.74
N CYS A 544 -32.67 -0.14 12.23
CA CYS A 544 -33.55 -1.25 11.76
C CYS A 544 -32.82 -2.62 11.87
N ALA A 545 -33.53 -3.68 12.28
CA ALA A 545 -33.04 -5.06 12.23
C ALA A 545 -33.99 -5.97 11.42
N ALA A 546 -33.42 -6.82 10.56
CA ALA A 546 -34.18 -7.72 9.68
C ALA A 546 -34.11 -9.18 10.15
N PHE A 547 -35.24 -9.89 10.10
CA PHE A 547 -35.32 -11.32 10.45
C PHE A 547 -35.97 -12.15 9.33
N PRO A 548 -35.48 -13.38 9.07
CA PRO A 548 -36.19 -14.34 8.24
C PRO A 548 -37.49 -14.78 8.93
N TYR A 549 -38.62 -14.77 8.22
CA TYR A 549 -39.91 -15.19 8.77
C TYR A 549 -40.71 -16.04 7.77
N GLY A 550 -40.93 -17.32 8.09
CA GLY A 550 -41.70 -18.25 7.24
C GLY A 550 -40.92 -18.82 6.05
N SER A 551 -41.64 -19.29 5.02
CA SER A 551 -41.05 -19.85 3.79
C SER A 551 -40.20 -18.81 3.04
N GLN A 552 -39.20 -19.28 2.29
CA GLN A 552 -38.02 -18.58 1.67
C GLN A 552 -38.26 -17.31 0.82
N SER A 553 -39.42 -16.68 0.87
CA SER A 553 -39.78 -15.51 0.06
C SER A 553 -40.31 -14.37 0.91
N ARG A 554 -40.04 -14.36 2.23
CA ARG A 554 -40.56 -13.35 3.15
C ARG A 554 -39.49 -12.77 4.07
N LEU A 555 -39.40 -11.44 4.09
CA LEU A 555 -38.53 -10.66 4.98
C LEU A 555 -39.41 -9.89 5.95
N ARG A 556 -39.08 -9.94 7.25
CA ARG A 556 -39.75 -9.12 8.26
C ARG A 556 -38.79 -8.06 8.81
N LEU A 557 -39.20 -6.81 8.73
CA LEU A 557 -38.53 -5.66 9.33
C LEU A 557 -39.26 -5.32 10.63
N ASN A 558 -38.51 -5.23 11.73
CA ASN A 558 -39.05 -4.80 13.02
C ASN A 558 -38.45 -3.45 13.37
N CYS A 559 -39.31 -2.47 13.61
CA CYS A 559 -38.95 -1.09 13.88
C CYS A 559 -39.56 -0.63 15.21
N VAL A 560 -38.93 0.35 15.85
CA VAL A 560 -39.49 1.06 17.01
C VAL A 560 -39.67 2.51 16.60
N ASP A 561 -40.88 3.03 16.73
CA ASP A 561 -41.19 4.43 16.41
C ASP A 561 -40.67 5.37 17.51
N VAL A 562 -40.61 6.66 17.24
CA VAL A 562 -40.11 7.71 18.14
C VAL A 562 -40.93 7.85 19.43
N ASP A 563 -42.16 7.35 19.44
CA ASP A 563 -43.02 7.30 20.63
C ASP A 563 -42.90 5.98 21.43
N GLY A 564 -42.03 5.06 20.99
CA GLY A 564 -41.79 3.77 21.61
C GLY A 564 -42.73 2.64 21.14
N SER A 565 -43.60 2.90 20.16
CA SER A 565 -44.45 1.85 19.56
C SER A 565 -43.62 0.89 18.70
N LYS A 566 -43.99 -0.40 18.70
CA LYS A 566 -43.27 -1.46 17.97
C LYS A 566 -44.03 -1.80 16.70
N LEU A 567 -43.40 -1.54 15.56
CA LEU A 567 -43.98 -1.73 14.24
C LEU A 567 -43.28 -2.87 13.51
N TRP A 568 -43.98 -3.53 12.60
CA TRP A 568 -43.34 -4.47 11.69
C TRP A 568 -43.92 -4.37 10.28
N ALA A 569 -43.10 -4.74 9.29
CA ALA A 569 -43.49 -4.87 7.90
C ALA A 569 -43.08 -6.26 7.38
N GLU A 570 -43.97 -6.93 6.64
CA GLU A 570 -43.64 -8.13 5.86
C GLU A 570 -43.51 -7.79 4.39
N LEU A 571 -42.36 -8.13 3.82
CA LEU A 571 -42.16 -8.10 2.38
C LEU A 571 -42.26 -9.52 1.85
N THR A 572 -43.24 -9.77 0.99
CA THR A 572 -43.28 -11.02 0.22
C THR A 572 -42.65 -10.77 -1.14
N TYR A 573 -41.52 -11.42 -1.41
CA TYR A 573 -40.84 -11.34 -2.69
C TYR A 573 -41.59 -12.19 -3.74
N ILE A 574 -42.09 -11.53 -4.78
CA ILE A 574 -42.75 -12.17 -5.93
C ILE A 574 -42.00 -11.74 -7.21
N PRO A 575 -41.30 -12.66 -7.90
CA PRO A 575 -40.52 -12.31 -9.08
C PRO A 575 -41.37 -11.72 -10.20
N GLY A 576 -40.93 -10.57 -10.73
CA GLY A 576 -41.51 -9.95 -11.94
C GLY A 576 -42.70 -9.02 -11.73
N ILE A 577 -43.05 -8.67 -10.49
CA ILE A 577 -44.04 -7.63 -10.17
C ILE A 577 -43.31 -6.37 -9.71
N THR A 578 -43.67 -5.23 -10.29
CA THR A 578 -43.34 -3.88 -9.80
C THR A 578 -44.57 -3.31 -9.08
N ASP A 579 -44.36 -2.37 -8.16
CA ASP A 579 -45.44 -1.69 -7.40
C ASP A 579 -46.18 -2.59 -6.39
N ILE A 580 -45.43 -3.33 -5.56
CA ILE A 580 -46.02 -4.04 -4.42
C ILE A 580 -46.28 -3.01 -3.30
N GLU A 581 -47.55 -2.62 -3.14
CA GLU A 581 -47.99 -1.93 -1.94
C GLU A 581 -47.80 -2.82 -0.71
N PHE A 582 -47.25 -2.25 0.36
CA PHE A 582 -47.25 -2.88 1.67
C PHE A 582 -47.77 -1.90 2.70
N GLU A 583 -48.40 -2.45 3.74
CA GLU A 583 -49.01 -1.69 4.81
C GLU A 583 -48.21 -1.95 6.10
N LEU A 584 -47.85 -0.89 6.82
CA LEU A 584 -47.26 -1.00 8.15
C LEU A 584 -48.35 -1.39 9.15
N VAL A 585 -48.11 -2.46 9.91
CA VAL A 585 -49.09 -2.94 10.90
C VAL A 585 -48.51 -2.79 12.30
N ASP A 586 -49.22 -2.08 13.16
CA ASP A 586 -48.94 -2.02 14.59
C ASP A 586 -49.19 -3.38 15.24
N TYR A 587 -48.19 -3.93 15.92
CA TYR A 587 -48.42 -5.06 16.83
C TYR A 587 -48.46 -4.51 18.23
N GLY A 588 -49.62 -3.92 18.57
CA GLY A 588 -49.90 -3.36 19.88
C GLY A 588 -49.53 -4.34 21.01
N SER A 589 -49.33 -3.78 22.20
CA SER A 589 -48.81 -4.49 23.37
C SER A 589 -49.54 -5.82 23.67
N HIS A 590 -48.85 -6.92 23.38
CA HIS A 590 -48.99 -8.20 24.08
C HIS A 590 -47.64 -8.61 24.67
#